data_AF-A0AAW9XBK3-F1
#
_entry.id   AF-A0AAW9XBK3-F1
#
_cell.length_a   1.000
_cell.length_b   1.000
_cell.length_c   1.000
_cell.angle_alpha   90.00
_cell.angle_beta   90.00
_cell.angle_gamma   90.00
#
_symmetry.space_group_name_H-M   'P 1'
#
loop_
_entity.id
_entity.type
_entity.pdbx_description
1 polymer ?
#
loop_
_entity_poly.entity_id
_entity_poly.type
_entity_poly.pdbx_seq_one_letter_code
_entity_poly.pdbx_strand_id
1 'polypeptide(L)'
;MTLKSIINFAIFPEHIKKKLRIVNLISCGYHNCSFKGYYNRQKVQIRIATNNFVNWENEHNFIKNNSNFLYYYKGNFIKKWIEGKVLDSENLNTHLDNLFLTILEFHRKKNDIVAKFDWQIDVIKDEKYINLVKKYQFDSLVISHNDLQFKNIIVSEKNVFLIDFEWIRLNNPYFDYACLHTNLGILPEEIIKFFNLEVEKFNDFVYLVTVFTNFWNKKFYNKSN
;
A
#
# COMPACT_ATOMS: atom_id res chain seq x y z
N MET A 1 3.25 -0.46 -26.24
CA MET A 1 1.92 -1.11 -26.12
C MET A 1 0.98 -0.10 -25.48
N THR A 2 0.03 0.46 -26.23
CA THR A 2 -0.84 1.55 -25.76
C THR A 2 -1.82 1.03 -24.70
N LEU A 3 -1.76 1.56 -23.47
CA LEU A 3 -2.57 1.19 -22.28
C LEU A 3 -4.10 1.17 -22.47
N LYS A 4 -4.62 1.59 -23.63
CA LYS A 4 -6.06 1.75 -23.88
C LYS A 4 -6.83 0.45 -24.16
N SER A 5 -6.18 -0.71 -24.32
CA SER A 5 -6.86 -1.94 -24.75
C SER A 5 -7.29 -2.92 -23.65
N ILE A 6 -7.06 -2.65 -22.35
CA ILE A 6 -7.34 -3.63 -21.27
C ILE A 6 -8.09 -3.02 -20.07
N ILE A 7 -9.11 -2.22 -20.32
CA ILE A 7 -10.10 -1.89 -19.28
C ILE A 7 -11.39 -2.61 -19.65
N ASN A 8 -11.65 -3.75 -19.03
CA ASN A 8 -12.83 -4.55 -19.30
C ASN A 8 -13.68 -4.73 -18.04
N PHE A 9 -14.78 -3.96 -17.94
CA PHE A 9 -15.75 -4.09 -16.86
C PHE A 9 -16.55 -5.41 -16.90
N ALA A 10 -16.40 -6.23 -17.93
CA ALA A 10 -16.93 -7.60 -17.94
C ALA A 10 -16.24 -8.53 -16.93
N ILE A 11 -15.16 -8.08 -16.28
CA ILE A 11 -14.55 -8.79 -15.15
C ILE A 11 -15.49 -8.91 -13.94
N PHE A 12 -16.47 -8.00 -13.81
CA PHE A 12 -17.48 -8.07 -12.78
C PHE A 12 -18.65 -8.96 -13.23
N PRO A 13 -19.19 -9.83 -12.35
CA PRO A 13 -20.38 -10.61 -12.64
C PRO A 13 -21.54 -9.72 -13.10
N GLU A 14 -22.39 -10.25 -13.98
CA GLU A 14 -23.44 -9.46 -14.63
C GLU A 14 -24.39 -8.78 -13.61
N HIS A 15 -24.70 -9.45 -12.50
CA HIS A 15 -25.53 -8.90 -11.43
C HIS A 15 -24.88 -7.73 -10.66
N ILE A 16 -23.54 -7.66 -10.63
CA ILE A 16 -22.77 -6.53 -10.09
C ILE A 16 -22.71 -5.41 -11.13
N LYS A 17 -22.36 -5.76 -12.38
CA LYS A 17 -22.20 -4.81 -13.48
C LYS A 17 -23.47 -3.98 -13.72
N LYS A 18 -24.65 -4.61 -13.69
CA LYS A 18 -25.95 -3.92 -13.83
C LYS A 18 -26.22 -2.84 -12.77
N LYS A 19 -25.57 -2.93 -11.62
CA LYS A 19 -25.70 -1.98 -10.50
C LYS A 19 -24.66 -0.87 -10.54
N LEU A 20 -23.64 -1.00 -11.39
CA LEU A 20 -22.57 -0.02 -11.56
C LEU A 20 -23.00 1.08 -12.51
N ARG A 21 -22.72 2.31 -12.13
CA ARG A 21 -22.74 3.49 -12.99
C ARG A 21 -21.37 4.14 -12.90
N ILE A 22 -20.55 3.94 -13.93
CA ILE A 22 -19.18 4.45 -13.97
C ILE A 22 -19.23 5.88 -14.45
N VAL A 23 -18.47 6.74 -13.79
CA VAL A 23 -18.52 8.18 -14.07
C VAL A 23 -17.20 8.63 -14.65
N ASN A 24 -16.08 8.42 -13.95
CA ASN A 24 -14.79 8.98 -14.35
C ASN A 24 -13.64 8.01 -14.07
N LEU A 25 -12.64 7.98 -14.96
CA LEU A 25 -11.32 7.42 -14.65
C LEU A 25 -10.63 8.35 -13.63
N ILE A 26 -10.03 7.77 -12.59
CA ILE A 26 -9.21 8.49 -11.61
C ILE A 26 -7.75 8.41 -12.04
N SER A 27 -7.26 7.18 -12.24
CA SER A 27 -5.87 6.90 -12.62
C SER A 27 -5.75 5.50 -13.21
N CYS A 28 -4.72 5.30 -14.03
CA CYS A 28 -4.29 3.98 -14.48
C CYS A 28 -2.78 3.88 -14.28
N GLY A 29 -2.35 2.92 -13.45
CA GLY A 29 -0.95 2.60 -13.23
C GLY A 29 -0.56 1.28 -13.89
N TYR A 30 0.61 0.76 -13.51
CA TYR A 30 1.10 -0.53 -13.98
C TYR A 30 0.24 -1.71 -13.50
N HIS A 31 -0.38 -1.60 -12.32
CA HIS A 31 -1.05 -2.74 -11.67
C HIS A 31 -2.56 -2.73 -11.79
N ASN A 32 -3.14 -1.54 -11.92
CA ASN A 32 -4.57 -1.38 -11.90
C ASN A 32 -4.99 -0.06 -12.55
N CYS A 33 -6.26 -0.02 -12.94
CA CYS A 33 -6.98 1.20 -13.24
C CYS A 33 -8.06 1.43 -12.18
N SER A 34 -8.12 2.66 -11.67
CA SER A 34 -9.09 3.10 -10.67
C SER A 34 -10.09 4.08 -11.27
N PHE A 35 -11.36 3.87 -10.97
CA PHE A 35 -12.49 4.66 -11.45
C PHE A 35 -13.34 5.14 -10.28
N LYS A 36 -13.99 6.28 -10.49
CA LYS A 36 -15.03 6.81 -9.62
C LYS A 36 -16.39 6.53 -10.25
N GLY A 37 -17.33 6.05 -9.45
CA GLY A 37 -18.66 5.76 -9.91
C GLY A 37 -19.67 5.62 -8.78
N TYR A 38 -20.77 4.95 -9.10
CA TYR A 38 -21.82 4.61 -8.17
C TYR A 38 -22.16 3.11 -8.26
N TYR A 39 -22.43 2.50 -7.11
CA TYR A 39 -22.96 1.14 -6.98
C TYR A 39 -24.18 1.20 -6.08
N ASN A 40 -25.37 0.81 -6.58
CA ASN A 40 -26.64 0.97 -5.84
C ASN A 40 -26.85 2.39 -5.28
N ARG A 41 -26.59 3.42 -6.09
CA ARG A 41 -26.66 4.85 -5.70
C ARG A 41 -25.65 5.31 -4.65
N GLN A 42 -24.79 4.42 -4.15
CA GLN A 42 -23.67 4.78 -3.27
C GLN A 42 -22.44 5.12 -4.10
N LYS A 43 -21.77 6.23 -3.76
CA LYS A 43 -20.50 6.64 -4.39
C LYS A 43 -19.40 5.63 -4.04
N VAL A 44 -18.65 5.18 -5.05
CA VAL A 44 -17.64 4.12 -4.92
C VAL A 44 -16.39 4.41 -5.72
N GLN A 45 -15.28 3.82 -5.28
CA GLN A 45 -14.10 3.54 -6.08
C GLN A 45 -14.24 2.15 -6.68
N ILE A 46 -13.91 2.01 -7.96
CA ILE A 46 -13.88 0.74 -8.68
C ILE A 46 -12.46 0.52 -9.16
N ARG A 47 -11.82 -0.58 -8.78
CA ARG A 47 -10.49 -0.97 -9.25
C ARG A 47 -10.59 -2.17 -10.17
N ILE A 48 -9.92 -2.09 -11.32
CA ILE A 48 -9.71 -3.20 -12.24
C ILE A 48 -8.22 -3.50 -12.26
N ALA A 49 -7.82 -4.70 -11.85
CA ALA A 49 -6.43 -5.13 -11.89
C ALA A 49 -5.98 -5.38 -13.34
N THR A 50 -4.74 -5.02 -13.65
CA THR A 50 -4.12 -5.17 -14.99
C THR A 50 -2.93 -6.11 -14.99
N ASN A 51 -2.54 -6.66 -13.83
CA ASN A 51 -1.44 -7.62 -13.70
C ASN A 51 -1.81 -8.82 -12.81
N ASN A 52 -0.97 -9.86 -12.88
CA ASN A 52 -1.12 -11.10 -12.11
C ASN A 52 0.04 -11.38 -11.14
N PHE A 53 1.03 -10.48 -11.00
CA PHE A 53 2.20 -10.74 -10.13
C PHE A 53 1.97 -10.30 -8.69
N VAL A 54 1.01 -9.41 -8.43
CA VAL A 54 0.58 -9.10 -7.07
C VAL A 54 -0.17 -10.31 -6.50
N ASN A 55 0.13 -10.66 -5.24
CA ASN A 55 -0.60 -11.70 -4.53
C ASN A 55 -1.96 -11.17 -4.06
N TRP A 56 -2.94 -11.21 -4.96
CA TRP A 56 -4.31 -10.77 -4.70
C TRP A 56 -5.02 -11.59 -3.61
N GLU A 57 -4.62 -12.85 -3.39
CA GLU A 57 -5.19 -13.66 -2.31
C GLU A 57 -4.78 -13.12 -0.94
N ASN A 58 -3.55 -12.63 -0.80
CA ASN A 58 -3.10 -12.00 0.43
C ASN A 58 -3.86 -10.69 0.70
N GLU A 59 -4.03 -9.83 -0.30
CA GLU A 59 -4.85 -8.62 -0.17
C GLU A 59 -6.29 -8.96 0.25
N HIS A 60 -6.89 -9.97 -0.41
CA HIS A 60 -8.21 -10.48 -0.05
C HIS A 60 -8.30 -10.89 1.43
N ASN A 61 -7.31 -11.65 1.92
CA ASN A 61 -7.27 -12.09 3.31
C ASN A 61 -7.26 -10.95 4.31
N PHE A 62 -6.66 -9.81 3.95
CA PHE A 62 -6.70 -8.61 4.78
C PHE A 62 -8.06 -7.90 4.75
N ILE A 63 -8.65 -7.72 3.56
CA ILE A 63 -9.83 -6.85 3.38
C ILE A 63 -11.18 -7.58 3.48
N LYS A 64 -11.22 -8.92 3.50
CA LYS A 64 -12.48 -9.69 3.43
C LYS A 64 -13.52 -9.32 4.49
N ASN A 65 -13.08 -8.86 5.66
CA ASN A 65 -13.96 -8.42 6.76
C ASN A 65 -14.17 -6.90 6.80
N ASN A 66 -13.62 -6.15 5.84
CA ASN A 66 -13.74 -4.70 5.78
C ASN A 66 -15.04 -4.33 5.06
N SER A 67 -16.03 -3.84 5.82
CA SER A 67 -17.36 -3.45 5.32
C SER A 67 -17.36 -2.28 4.34
N ASN A 68 -16.21 -1.65 4.07
CA ASN A 68 -16.06 -0.69 2.99
C ASN A 68 -15.87 -1.35 1.62
N PHE A 69 -15.46 -2.61 1.55
CA PHE A 69 -15.39 -3.35 0.29
C PHE A 69 -16.73 -4.02 0.03
N LEU A 70 -17.44 -3.54 -0.98
CA LEU A 70 -18.76 -4.03 -1.39
C LEU A 70 -18.64 -5.24 -2.35
N TYR A 71 -17.49 -5.37 -2.98
CA TYR A 71 -17.12 -6.50 -3.84
C TYR A 71 -15.60 -6.60 -3.90
N TYR A 72 -15.07 -7.82 -3.90
CA TYR A 72 -13.68 -8.10 -4.20
C TYR A 72 -13.54 -9.44 -4.93
N TYR A 73 -12.72 -9.47 -5.98
CA TYR A 73 -12.30 -10.71 -6.64
C TYR A 73 -10.99 -10.52 -7.40
N LYS A 74 -9.94 -11.25 -6.99
CA LYS A 74 -8.61 -11.28 -7.65
C LYS A 74 -8.09 -9.88 -8.02
N GLY A 75 -8.00 -8.99 -7.03
CA GLY A 75 -7.50 -7.63 -7.22
C GLY A 75 -8.51 -6.64 -7.81
N ASN A 76 -9.67 -7.10 -8.27
CA ASN A 76 -10.76 -6.22 -8.73
C ASN A 76 -11.68 -5.93 -7.56
N PHE A 77 -12.06 -4.67 -7.36
CA PHE A 77 -12.94 -4.32 -6.24
C PHE A 77 -13.92 -3.21 -6.54
N ILE A 78 -14.98 -3.18 -5.74
CA ILE A 78 -15.86 -2.03 -5.55
C ILE A 78 -15.79 -1.67 -4.08
N LYS A 79 -15.30 -0.47 -3.78
CA LYS A 79 -15.09 0.03 -2.42
C LYS A 79 -15.86 1.32 -2.22
N LYS A 80 -16.47 1.51 -1.04
CA LYS A 80 -17.10 2.78 -0.66
C LYS A 80 -16.10 3.93 -0.87
N TRP A 81 -16.59 5.02 -1.45
CA TRP A 81 -15.76 6.20 -1.66
C TRP A 81 -15.36 6.82 -0.32
N ILE A 82 -14.08 7.16 -0.19
CA ILE A 82 -13.56 7.90 0.97
C ILE A 82 -13.52 9.37 0.56
N GLU A 83 -14.25 10.23 1.26
CA GLU A 83 -14.17 11.67 1.05
C GLU A 83 -12.88 12.21 1.67
N GLY A 84 -12.16 13.02 0.91
CA GLY A 84 -10.88 13.58 1.32
C GLY A 84 -10.01 13.99 0.14
N LYS A 85 -8.83 14.50 0.43
CA LYS A 85 -7.76 14.79 -0.52
C LYS A 85 -6.66 13.75 -0.37
N VAL A 86 -5.90 13.52 -1.43
CA VAL A 86 -4.66 12.73 -1.32
C VAL A 86 -3.66 13.52 -0.47
N LEU A 87 -2.91 12.85 0.40
CA LEU A 87 -1.82 13.49 1.14
C LEU A 87 -0.77 13.98 0.15
N ASP A 88 -0.23 15.18 0.37
CA ASP A 88 0.87 15.73 -0.43
C ASP A 88 1.82 16.52 0.47
N SER A 89 2.90 17.06 -0.10
CA SER A 89 3.89 17.84 0.65
C SER A 89 3.31 19.12 1.26
N GLU A 90 2.26 19.70 0.68
CA GLU A 90 1.65 20.95 1.17
C GLU A 90 0.79 20.71 2.41
N ASN A 91 0.13 19.56 2.48
CA ASN A 91 -0.77 19.21 3.59
C ASN A 91 -0.17 18.21 4.60
N LEU A 92 1.04 17.68 4.37
CA LEU A 92 1.70 16.70 5.23
C LEU A 92 1.79 17.14 6.70
N ASN A 93 2.37 18.32 6.93
CA ASN A 93 2.64 18.81 8.29
C ASN A 93 1.35 18.98 9.10
N THR A 94 0.24 19.36 8.45
CA THR A 94 -1.08 19.49 9.09
C THR A 94 -1.64 18.15 9.57
N HIS A 95 -1.21 17.03 8.97
CA HIS A 95 -1.74 15.70 9.24
C HIS A 95 -0.71 14.75 9.85
N LEU A 96 0.49 15.20 10.18
CA LEU A 96 1.62 14.36 10.56
C LEU A 96 1.32 13.51 11.80
N ASP A 97 0.85 14.12 12.89
CA ASP A 97 0.52 13.39 14.12
C ASP A 97 -0.58 12.34 13.89
N ASN A 98 -1.62 12.71 13.13
CA ASN A 98 -2.70 11.79 12.81
C ASN A 98 -2.22 10.66 11.89
N LEU A 99 -1.28 10.91 10.98
CA LEU A 99 -0.67 9.87 10.16
C LEU A 99 0.09 8.87 11.04
N PHE A 100 0.91 9.35 11.97
CA PHE A 100 1.65 8.48 12.87
C PHE A 100 0.74 7.64 13.77
N LEU A 101 -0.31 8.25 14.33
CA LEU A 101 -1.33 7.54 15.11
C LEU A 101 -2.05 6.48 14.26
N THR A 102 -2.47 6.82 13.04
CA THR A 102 -3.12 5.87 12.11
C THR A 102 -2.21 4.68 11.80
N ILE A 103 -0.89 4.88 11.68
CA ILE A 103 0.07 3.79 11.44
C ILE A 103 0.21 2.90 12.68
N LEU A 104 0.28 3.48 13.89
CA LEU A 104 0.27 2.69 15.14
C LEU A 104 -0.99 1.83 15.24
N GLU A 105 -2.15 2.41 14.96
CA GLU A 105 -3.43 1.68 14.95
C GLU A 105 -3.45 0.58 13.87
N PHE A 106 -2.86 0.86 12.70
CA PHE A 106 -2.74 -0.10 11.62
C PHE A 106 -1.87 -1.30 12.05
N HIS A 107 -0.71 -1.06 12.65
CA HIS A 107 0.21 -2.10 13.16
C HIS A 107 -0.41 -2.96 14.27
N ARG A 108 -1.39 -2.44 15.01
CA ARG A 108 -2.10 -3.20 16.07
C ARG A 108 -3.14 -4.18 15.54
N LYS A 109 -3.50 -4.11 14.26
CA LYS A 109 -4.45 -5.05 13.66
C LYS A 109 -3.89 -6.46 13.70
N LYS A 110 -4.75 -7.45 14.00
CA LYS A 110 -4.39 -8.86 13.98
C LYS A 110 -5.06 -9.54 12.79
N ASN A 111 -4.27 -10.27 12.01
CA ASN A 111 -4.77 -11.13 10.94
C ASN A 111 -3.75 -12.24 10.68
N ASP A 112 -4.00 -13.42 11.22
CA ASP A 112 -3.05 -14.54 11.19
C ASP A 112 -2.93 -15.21 9.80
N ILE A 113 -3.75 -14.78 8.84
CA ILE A 113 -3.81 -15.33 7.48
C ILE A 113 -2.97 -14.49 6.51
N VAL A 114 -2.60 -13.26 6.90
CA VAL A 114 -1.72 -12.41 6.09
C VAL A 114 -0.31 -13.01 6.08
N ALA A 115 0.22 -13.22 4.87
CA ALA A 115 1.54 -13.78 4.66
C ALA A 115 2.65 -12.87 5.23
N LYS A 116 3.77 -13.49 5.60
CA LYS A 116 4.99 -12.77 5.97
C LYS A 116 5.63 -12.13 4.73
N PHE A 117 6.26 -10.99 4.94
CA PHE A 117 7.10 -10.37 3.94
C PHE A 117 8.37 -11.20 3.75
N ASP A 118 8.69 -11.51 2.50
CA ASP A 118 9.88 -12.28 2.15
C ASP A 118 10.97 -11.34 1.63
N TRP A 119 11.91 -11.00 2.52
CA TRP A 119 13.10 -10.21 2.18
C TRP A 119 14.07 -10.95 1.25
N GLN A 120 13.90 -12.26 1.06
CA GLN A 120 14.76 -13.11 0.24
C GLN A 120 14.06 -13.61 -1.02
N ILE A 121 12.91 -13.00 -1.38
CA ILE A 121 12.11 -13.39 -2.55
C ILE A 121 12.90 -13.37 -3.87
N ASP A 122 14.00 -12.61 -3.91
CA ASP A 122 14.87 -12.46 -5.05
C ASP A 122 16.34 -12.36 -4.66
N VAL A 123 17.24 -12.63 -5.62
CA VAL A 123 18.69 -12.64 -5.42
C VAL A 123 19.26 -11.22 -5.40
N ILE A 124 19.08 -10.51 -4.29
CA ILE A 124 19.81 -9.27 -3.99
C ILE A 124 21.22 -9.66 -3.53
N LYS A 125 22.25 -9.22 -4.25
CA LYS A 125 23.67 -9.56 -4.00
C LYS A 125 24.40 -8.60 -3.06
N ASP A 126 23.70 -7.63 -2.49
CA ASP A 126 24.29 -6.63 -1.61
C ASP A 126 24.61 -7.25 -0.23
N GLU A 127 25.90 -7.32 0.13
CA GLU A 127 26.35 -8.01 1.35
C GLU A 127 25.79 -7.36 2.62
N LYS A 128 25.76 -6.02 2.67
CA LYS A 128 25.20 -5.29 3.81
C LYS A 128 23.72 -5.60 3.96
N TYR A 129 22.96 -5.61 2.87
CA TYR A 129 21.55 -5.99 2.86
C TYR A 129 21.35 -7.42 3.39
N ILE A 130 22.08 -8.39 2.87
CA ILE A 130 21.98 -9.80 3.30
C ILE A 130 22.25 -9.92 4.81
N ASN A 131 23.29 -9.24 5.30
CA ASN A 131 23.65 -9.26 6.72
C ASN A 131 22.57 -8.60 7.59
N LEU A 132 21.99 -7.48 7.16
CA LEU A 132 20.92 -6.81 7.88
C LEU A 132 19.60 -7.61 7.89
N VAL A 133 19.24 -8.25 6.77
CA VAL A 133 18.09 -9.17 6.73
C VAL A 133 18.29 -10.30 7.74
N LYS A 134 19.50 -10.87 7.81
CA LYS A 134 19.83 -11.91 8.80
C LYS A 134 19.82 -11.38 10.24
N LYS A 135 20.30 -10.15 10.49
CA LYS A 135 20.33 -9.47 11.80
C LYS A 135 18.92 -9.37 12.40
N TYR A 136 17.92 -9.03 11.60
CA TYR A 136 16.56 -8.74 12.07
C TYR A 136 15.52 -9.83 11.78
N GLN A 137 15.92 -11.02 11.31
CA GLN A 137 14.99 -12.09 10.89
C GLN A 137 14.07 -12.62 12.01
N PHE A 138 14.46 -12.43 13.27
CA PHE A 138 13.71 -12.89 14.45
C PHE A 138 12.94 -11.77 15.16
N ASP A 139 12.95 -10.57 14.61
CA ASP A 139 12.17 -9.47 15.17
C ASP A 139 10.67 -9.77 15.11
N SER A 140 9.93 -9.16 16.05
CA SER A 140 8.48 -9.21 16.04
C SER A 140 7.92 -8.55 14.79
N LEU A 141 6.92 -9.22 14.19
CA LEU A 141 6.24 -8.72 12.99
C LEU A 141 4.88 -8.12 13.34
N VAL A 142 4.49 -7.10 12.59
CA VAL A 142 3.17 -6.48 12.64
C VAL A 142 2.54 -6.50 11.25
N ILE A 143 1.24 -6.24 11.16
CA ILE A 143 0.62 -5.95 9.86
C ILE A 143 1.18 -4.62 9.37
N SER A 144 2.00 -4.65 8.32
CA SER A 144 2.59 -3.47 7.69
C SER A 144 1.97 -3.23 6.32
N HIS A 145 1.82 -1.95 5.97
CA HIS A 145 1.31 -1.52 4.68
C HIS A 145 2.27 -1.87 3.54
N ASN A 146 3.58 -1.74 3.80
CA ASN A 146 4.70 -1.96 2.89
C ASN A 146 4.69 -1.12 1.60
N ASP A 147 3.85 -0.09 1.55
CA ASP A 147 3.78 0.83 0.40
C ASP A 147 3.23 2.21 0.84
N LEU A 148 3.77 2.74 1.94
CA LEU A 148 3.40 4.08 2.41
C LEU A 148 4.02 5.11 1.48
N GLN A 149 3.17 5.78 0.72
CA GLN A 149 3.51 6.88 -0.20
C GLN A 149 2.29 7.80 -0.36
N PHE A 150 2.50 9.05 -0.77
CA PHE A 150 1.46 10.09 -0.82
C PHE A 150 0.13 9.62 -1.45
N LYS A 151 0.20 8.99 -2.64
CA LYS A 151 -0.99 8.49 -3.36
C LYS A 151 -1.80 7.42 -2.62
N ASN A 152 -1.21 6.76 -1.61
CA ASN A 152 -1.82 5.71 -0.81
C ASN A 152 -2.38 6.22 0.53
N ILE A 153 -2.40 7.54 0.72
CA ILE A 153 -2.91 8.18 1.94
C ILE A 153 -3.96 9.21 1.55
N ILE A 154 -5.16 9.07 2.09
CA ILE A 154 -6.24 10.06 1.96
C ILE A 154 -6.39 10.78 3.29
N VAL A 155 -6.46 12.11 3.25
CA VAL A 155 -6.69 12.98 4.40
C VAL A 155 -7.99 13.74 4.29
N SER A 156 -8.62 13.92 5.43
CA SER A 156 -9.73 14.85 5.66
C SER A 156 -9.35 15.75 6.84
N GLU A 157 -10.17 16.74 7.18
CA GLU A 157 -9.89 17.67 8.29
C GLU A 157 -9.52 16.96 9.61
N LYS A 158 -10.08 15.76 9.87
CA LYS A 158 -9.89 15.04 11.14
C LYS A 158 -9.34 13.62 11.02
N ASN A 159 -9.27 13.06 9.81
CA ASN A 159 -8.96 11.64 9.64
C ASN A 159 -7.92 11.42 8.56
N VAL A 160 -7.03 10.46 8.81
CA VAL A 160 -6.07 9.91 7.85
C VAL A 160 -6.45 8.48 7.54
N PHE A 161 -6.58 8.15 6.26
CA PHE A 161 -6.94 6.83 5.76
C PHE A 161 -5.81 6.26 4.91
N LEU A 162 -5.29 5.09 5.31
CA LEU A 162 -4.40 4.30 4.46
C LEU A 162 -5.23 3.51 3.44
N ILE A 163 -4.79 3.48 2.19
CA ILE A 163 -5.46 2.79 1.08
C ILE A 163 -4.48 2.03 0.21
N ASP A 164 -5.00 1.18 -0.67
CA ASP A 164 -4.21 0.36 -1.62
C ASP A 164 -3.32 -0.68 -0.92
N PHE A 165 -3.95 -1.81 -0.55
CA PHE A 165 -3.34 -2.83 0.31
C PHE A 165 -2.68 -3.98 -0.48
N GLU A 166 -2.24 -3.72 -1.72
CA GLU A 166 -1.63 -4.71 -2.62
C GLU A 166 -0.41 -5.41 -1.97
N TRP A 167 0.37 -4.63 -1.24
CA TRP A 167 1.64 -5.05 -0.63
C TRP A 167 1.56 -5.38 0.85
N ILE A 168 0.35 -5.42 1.43
CA ILE A 168 0.20 -5.63 2.86
C ILE A 168 0.77 -7.00 3.29
N ARG A 169 1.62 -7.05 4.31
CA ARG A 169 2.23 -8.31 4.81
C ARG A 169 2.54 -8.17 6.29
N LEU A 170 2.73 -9.30 6.96
CA LEU A 170 3.41 -9.30 8.25
C LEU A 170 4.88 -8.95 8.03
N ASN A 171 5.32 -7.81 8.56
CA ASN A 171 6.69 -7.32 8.39
C ASN A 171 7.18 -6.63 9.68
N ASN A 172 8.47 -6.30 9.72
CA ASN A 172 9.01 -5.45 10.77
C ASN A 172 8.39 -4.04 10.67
N PRO A 173 7.88 -3.45 11.76
CA PRO A 173 7.27 -2.12 11.72
C PRO A 173 8.19 -1.02 11.18
N TYR A 174 9.52 -1.20 11.33
CA TYR A 174 10.51 -0.28 10.81
C TYR A 174 10.48 -0.17 9.28
N PHE A 175 9.88 -1.13 8.56
CA PHE A 175 9.66 -0.99 7.11
C PHE A 175 8.79 0.22 6.81
N ASP A 176 7.60 0.29 7.42
CA ASP A 176 6.66 1.38 7.21
C ASP A 176 7.25 2.70 7.71
N TYR A 177 7.98 2.69 8.84
CA TYR A 177 8.66 3.88 9.35
C TYR A 177 9.76 4.38 8.41
N ALA A 178 10.53 3.48 7.80
CA ALA A 178 11.51 3.86 6.79
C ALA A 178 10.82 4.45 5.56
N CYS A 179 9.67 3.92 5.13
CA CYS A 179 8.89 4.50 4.04
C CYS A 179 8.40 5.94 4.32
N LEU A 180 8.10 6.28 5.58
CA LEU A 180 7.76 7.66 5.96
C LEU A 180 8.90 8.63 5.60
N HIS A 181 10.13 8.22 5.85
CA HIS A 181 11.30 9.01 5.48
C HIS A 181 11.55 8.97 3.97
N THR A 182 11.69 7.77 3.38
CA THR A 182 12.16 7.62 1.99
C THR A 182 11.13 8.06 0.96
N ASN A 183 9.83 7.95 1.26
CA ASN A 183 8.77 8.20 0.29
C ASN A 183 7.98 9.49 0.56
N LEU A 184 7.89 9.93 1.82
CA LEU A 184 7.16 11.15 2.20
C LEU A 184 8.09 12.31 2.58
N GLY A 185 9.39 12.06 2.74
CA GLY A 185 10.37 13.09 3.09
C GLY A 185 10.29 13.58 4.54
N ILE A 186 9.64 12.81 5.43
CA ILE A 186 9.56 13.15 6.85
C ILE A 186 10.96 13.01 7.48
N LEU A 187 11.31 13.94 8.37
CA LEU A 187 12.62 13.95 9.00
C LEU A 187 12.79 12.72 9.91
N PRO A 188 13.95 12.02 9.84
CA PRO A 188 14.21 10.86 10.70
C PRO A 188 13.99 11.15 12.18
N GLU A 189 14.36 12.34 12.66
CA GLU A 189 14.27 12.72 14.06
C GLU A 189 12.82 12.76 14.55
N GLU A 190 11.89 13.21 13.71
CA GLU A 190 10.45 13.26 14.02
C GLU A 190 9.89 11.85 14.17
N ILE A 191 10.23 10.95 13.24
CA ILE A 191 9.80 9.56 13.24
C ILE A 191 10.38 8.82 14.46
N ILE A 192 11.70 8.92 14.65
CA ILE A 192 12.42 8.27 15.75
C ILE A 192 11.86 8.71 17.10
N LYS A 193 11.63 10.01 17.28
CA LYS A 193 11.08 10.56 18.52
C LYS A 193 9.65 10.09 18.78
N PHE A 194 8.77 10.16 17.77
CA PHE A 194 7.37 9.80 17.95
C PHE A 194 7.18 8.32 18.27
N PHE A 195 7.84 7.44 17.52
CA PHE A 195 7.70 5.99 17.68
C PHE A 195 8.66 5.40 18.72
N ASN A 196 9.51 6.23 19.36
CA ASN A 196 10.53 5.83 20.33
C ASN A 196 11.46 4.72 19.80
N LEU A 197 12.09 4.99 18.65
CA LEU A 197 12.89 4.01 17.90
C LEU A 197 14.38 4.04 18.29
N GLU A 198 15.03 2.88 18.18
CA GLU A 198 16.48 2.80 18.12
C GLU A 198 17.01 3.41 16.81
N VAL A 199 17.90 4.40 16.91
CA VAL A 199 18.44 5.17 15.77
C VAL A 199 19.20 4.26 14.77
N GLU A 200 20.07 3.39 15.27
CA GLU A 200 20.84 2.46 14.42
C GLU A 200 19.92 1.55 13.62
N LYS A 201 18.92 0.98 14.30
CA LYS A 201 17.91 0.11 13.66
C LYS A 201 17.09 0.85 12.62
N PHE A 202 16.73 2.11 12.88
CA PHE A 202 16.03 2.94 11.89
C PHE A 202 16.88 3.12 10.63
N ASN A 203 18.14 3.50 10.79
CA ASN A 203 19.06 3.69 9.66
C ASN A 203 19.31 2.39 8.89
N ASP A 204 19.40 1.25 9.58
CA ASP A 204 19.49 -0.06 8.93
C ASP A 204 18.26 -0.37 8.07
N PHE A 205 17.05 -0.05 8.56
CA PHE A 205 15.83 -0.26 7.80
C PHE A 205 15.66 0.72 6.64
N VAL A 206 16.10 1.97 6.78
CA VAL A 206 16.20 2.91 5.66
C VAL A 206 17.08 2.32 4.55
N TYR A 207 18.22 1.74 4.91
CA TYR A 207 19.09 1.05 3.95
C TYR A 207 18.39 -0.17 3.31
N LEU A 208 17.79 -1.06 4.11
CA LEU A 208 17.09 -2.25 3.63
C LEU A 208 15.97 -1.90 2.63
N VAL A 209 15.10 -0.95 2.98
CA VAL A 209 13.98 -0.51 2.14
C VAL A 209 14.50 0.12 0.84
N THR A 210 15.55 0.93 0.91
CA THR A 210 16.14 1.57 -0.27
C THR A 210 16.71 0.54 -1.25
N VAL A 211 17.52 -0.41 -0.76
CA VAL A 211 18.10 -1.47 -1.61
C VAL A 211 17.02 -2.34 -2.22
N PHE A 212 16.04 -2.78 -1.42
CA PHE A 212 14.94 -3.61 -1.90
C PHE A 212 14.11 -2.90 -2.97
N THR A 213 13.72 -1.64 -2.73
CA THR A 213 12.91 -0.84 -3.67
C THR A 213 13.65 -0.60 -4.97
N ASN A 214 14.94 -0.25 -4.91
CA ASN A 214 15.77 -0.07 -6.11
C ASN A 214 15.90 -1.35 -6.93
N PHE A 215 16.09 -2.50 -6.26
CA PHE A 215 16.13 -3.80 -6.93
C PHE A 215 14.81 -4.11 -7.64
N TRP A 216 13.68 -3.98 -6.92
CA TRP A 216 12.35 -4.23 -7.47
C TRP A 216 12.04 -3.31 -8.66
N ASN A 217 12.35 -2.02 -8.53
CA ASN A 217 12.17 -1.06 -9.61
C ASN A 217 12.98 -1.43 -10.85
N LYS A 218 14.24 -1.83 -10.66
CA LYS A 218 15.08 -2.29 -11.77
C LYS A 218 14.53 -3.54 -12.46
N LYS A 219 14.05 -4.51 -11.68
CA LYS A 219 13.57 -5.80 -12.20
C LYS A 219 12.25 -5.67 -12.96
N PHE A 220 11.30 -4.88 -12.43
CA PHE A 220 9.92 -4.88 -12.91
C PHE A 220 9.52 -3.60 -13.65
N TYR A 221 10.10 -2.44 -13.33
CA TYR A 221 9.68 -1.15 -13.91
C TYR A 221 10.72 -0.53 -14.87
N ASN A 222 12.01 -0.87 -14.76
CA ASN A 222 13.03 -0.37 -15.70
C ASN A 222 13.16 -1.17 -17.01
N LYS A 223 12.17 -1.99 -17.37
CA LYS A 223 12.10 -2.61 -18.71
C LYS A 223 11.55 -1.68 -19.80
N SER A 224 11.57 -0.37 -19.58
CA SER A 224 11.12 0.61 -20.57
C SER A 224 11.95 1.89 -20.47
N ASN A 225 13.13 1.84 -21.07
CA ASN A 225 13.67 2.91 -21.91
C ASN A 225 14.46 2.23 -23.04
#